data_AF-A0A316YJV6-F1
#
_entry.id   AF-A0A316YJV6-F1
#
_cell.length_a   1.000
_cell.length_b   1.000
_cell.length_c   1.000
_cell.angle_alpha   90.00
_cell.angle_beta   90.00
_cell.angle_gamma   90.00
#
_symmetry.space_group_name_H-M   'P 1'
#
loop_
_entity.id
_entity.type
_entity.pdbx_description
1 polymer ?
#
loop_
_entity_poly.entity_id
_entity_poly.type
_entity_poly.pdbx_seq_one_letter_code
_entity_poly.pdbx_strand_id
1 'polypeptide(L)'
;MAPPGIPDEALHKVLQQIQAQVINSSRQLNMVRAQMQGCETARKRCEFTIKQLDDEGDVPMYQGVGKMFIREDKSKIRAEIEKRMKDVVEEIANLAKKQKFLEKQAGDAQAHMRDIFQGLEKQQQQVQAS
;
A
#
# COMPACT_ATOMS: atom_id res chain seq x y z
N MET A 1 -23.49 -37.30 27.19
CA MET A 1 -23.96 -35.94 26.83
C MET A 1 -22.71 -35.13 26.54
N ALA A 2 -22.31 -35.07 25.27
CA ALA A 2 -21.05 -34.44 24.86
C ALA A 2 -21.19 -32.90 24.88
N PRO A 3 -20.18 -32.16 25.39
CA PRO A 3 -20.26 -30.71 25.46
C PRO A 3 -20.14 -30.10 24.05
N PRO A 4 -20.79 -28.95 23.78
CA PRO A 4 -20.81 -28.31 22.47
C PRO A 4 -19.48 -27.62 22.19
N GLY A 5 -18.51 -28.39 21.69
CA GLY A 5 -17.39 -27.85 20.94
C GLY A 5 -17.90 -27.37 19.58
N ILE A 6 -17.38 -26.25 19.09
CA ILE A 6 -17.69 -25.70 17.77
C ILE A 6 -17.59 -26.82 16.72
N PRO A 7 -18.56 -26.97 15.79
CA PRO A 7 -18.49 -28.01 14.76
C PRO A 7 -17.17 -27.90 13.99
N ASP A 8 -16.45 -29.02 13.84
CA ASP A 8 -15.15 -29.08 13.15
C ASP A 8 -15.22 -28.47 11.73
N GLU A 9 -16.35 -28.64 11.05
CA GLU A 9 -16.63 -28.05 9.73
C GLU A 9 -16.72 -26.50 9.77
N ALA A 10 -17.28 -25.93 10.83
CA ALA A 10 -17.39 -24.47 11.00
C ALA A 10 -16.00 -23.86 11.27
N LEU A 11 -15.18 -24.53 12.08
CA LEU A 11 -13.78 -24.15 12.32
C LEU A 11 -12.96 -24.18 11.03
N HIS A 12 -13.10 -25.24 10.23
CA HIS A 12 -12.39 -25.36 8.96
C HIS A 12 -12.74 -24.21 8.00
N LYS A 13 -14.04 -23.87 7.89
CA LYS A 13 -14.50 -22.74 7.06
C LYS A 13 -13.96 -21.40 7.55
N VAL A 14 -13.94 -21.17 8.87
CA VAL A 14 -13.39 -19.93 9.46
C VAL A 14 -11.89 -19.81 9.20
N LEU A 15 -11.13 -20.90 9.36
CA LEU A 15 -9.68 -20.90 9.09
C LEU A 15 -9.38 -20.63 7.60
N GLN A 16 -10.12 -21.23 6.68
CA GLN A 16 -9.98 -20.95 5.25
C GLN A 16 -10.25 -19.49 4.91
N GLN A 17 -11.28 -18.88 5.52
CA GLN A 17 -11.60 -17.47 5.32
C GLN A 17 -10.49 -16.55 5.85
N ILE A 18 -9.97 -16.83 7.04
CA ILE A 18 -8.87 -16.06 7.63
C ILE A 18 -7.60 -16.19 6.78
N GLN A 19 -7.28 -17.39 6.32
CA GLN A 19 -6.12 -17.61 5.43
C GLN A 19 -6.27 -16.83 4.13
N ALA A 20 -7.45 -16.85 3.51
CA ALA A 20 -7.73 -16.06 2.31
C ALA A 20 -7.58 -14.56 2.58
N GLN A 21 -8.05 -14.07 3.74
CA GLN A 21 -7.91 -12.68 4.15
C GLN A 21 -6.43 -12.27 4.32
N VAL A 22 -5.62 -13.10 4.99
CA VAL A 22 -4.17 -12.85 5.17
C VAL A 22 -3.45 -12.76 3.82
N ILE A 23 -3.74 -13.69 2.89
CA ILE A 23 -3.14 -13.70 1.54
C ILE A 23 -3.55 -12.45 0.77
N ASN A 24 -4.83 -12.09 0.80
CA ASN A 24 -5.36 -10.93 0.08
C ASN A 24 -4.80 -9.62 0.62
N SER A 25 -4.80 -9.41 1.94
CA SER A 25 -4.22 -8.22 2.56
C SER A 25 -2.72 -8.11 2.25
N SER A 26 -1.97 -9.21 2.32
CA SER A 26 -0.53 -9.23 1.99
C SER A 26 -0.27 -8.87 0.52
N ARG A 27 -1.07 -9.39 -0.41
CA ARG A 27 -0.97 -9.06 -1.84
C ARG A 27 -1.23 -7.57 -2.08
N GLN A 28 -2.31 -7.04 -1.51
CA GLN A 28 -2.66 -5.62 -1.65
C GLN A 28 -1.57 -4.71 -1.06
N LEU A 29 -1.00 -5.11 0.08
CA LEU A 29 0.08 -4.39 0.74
C LEU A 29 1.33 -4.30 -0.15
N ASN A 30 1.71 -5.42 -0.79
CA ASN A 30 2.82 -5.43 -1.75
C ASN A 30 2.56 -4.52 -2.96
N MET A 31 1.33 -4.50 -3.49
CA MET A 31 0.96 -3.59 -4.57
C MET A 31 1.07 -2.12 -4.16
N VAL A 32 0.58 -1.77 -2.96
CA VAL A 32 0.67 -0.39 -2.44
C VAL A 32 2.12 0.03 -2.23
N ARG A 33 2.97 -0.86 -1.71
CA ARG A 33 4.42 -0.59 -1.57
C ARG A 33 5.09 -0.33 -2.92
N ALA A 34 4.78 -1.14 -3.94
CA ALA A 34 5.30 -0.93 -5.28
C ALA A 34 4.83 0.41 -5.89
N GLN A 35 3.55 0.76 -5.71
CA GLN A 35 3.00 2.06 -6.14
C GLN A 35 3.72 3.21 -5.45
N MET A 36 3.91 3.15 -4.12
CA MET A 36 4.63 4.16 -3.36
C MET A 36 6.06 4.36 -3.86
N GLN A 37 6.78 3.28 -4.17
CA GLN A 37 8.14 3.38 -4.73
C GLN A 37 8.15 4.11 -6.07
N GLY A 38 7.14 3.85 -6.91
CA GLY A 38 6.91 4.57 -8.16
C GLY A 38 6.67 6.07 -7.95
N CYS A 39 5.77 6.42 -7.02
CA CYS A 39 5.47 7.81 -6.68
C CYS A 39 6.68 8.54 -6.09
N GLU A 40 7.45 7.91 -5.19
CA GLU A 40 8.68 8.47 -4.63
C GLU A 40 9.72 8.77 -5.72
N THR A 41 9.87 7.87 -6.70
CA THR A 41 10.75 8.08 -7.84
C THR A 41 10.26 9.25 -8.72
N ALA A 42 8.94 9.34 -8.94
CA ALA A 42 8.33 10.45 -9.67
C ALA A 42 8.50 11.80 -8.94
N ARG A 43 8.37 11.82 -7.61
CA ARG A 43 8.61 13.00 -6.75
C ARG A 43 10.04 13.49 -6.89
N LYS A 44 11.02 12.59 -6.73
CA LYS A 44 12.45 12.91 -6.88
C LYS A 44 12.77 13.44 -8.27
N ARG A 45 12.19 12.86 -9.31
CA ARG A 45 12.35 13.37 -10.68
C ARG A 45 11.86 14.82 -10.80
N CYS A 46 10.66 15.13 -10.29
CA CYS A 46 10.14 16.50 -10.33
C CYS A 46 11.03 17.47 -9.53
N GLU A 47 11.51 17.05 -8.35
CA GLU A 47 12.41 17.86 -7.52
C GLU A 47 13.73 18.15 -8.25
N PHE A 48 14.33 17.16 -8.90
CA PHE A 48 15.54 17.38 -9.70
C PHE A 48 15.29 18.25 -10.91
N THR A 49 14.16 18.08 -11.61
CA THR A 49 13.81 18.95 -12.74
C THR A 49 13.62 20.40 -12.30
N ILE A 50 12.98 20.66 -11.15
CA ILE A 50 12.83 22.03 -10.62
C ILE A 50 14.20 22.63 -10.29
N LYS A 51 15.09 21.89 -9.61
CA LYS A 51 16.45 22.36 -9.30
C LYS A 51 17.23 22.71 -10.56
N GLN A 52 17.21 21.83 -11.56
CA GLN A 52 17.85 22.07 -12.85
C GLN A 52 17.27 23.29 -13.56
N LEU A 53 15.95 23.48 -13.50
CA LEU A 53 15.29 24.64 -14.08
C LEU A 53 15.73 25.92 -13.36
N ASP A 54 15.83 25.90 -12.03
CA ASP A 54 16.26 27.05 -11.23
C ASP A 54 17.73 27.42 -11.48
N ASP A 55 18.60 26.44 -11.71
CA ASP A 55 20.02 26.65 -12.01
C ASP A 55 20.26 27.24 -13.43
N GLU A 56 19.33 27.03 -14.37
CA GLU A 56 19.47 27.59 -15.72
C GLU A 56 19.09 29.08 -15.81
N GLY A 57 19.83 29.81 -16.65
CA GLY A 57 19.57 31.24 -16.93
C GLY A 57 18.35 31.48 -17.81
N ASP A 58 18.32 32.64 -18.47
CA ASP A 58 17.28 33.00 -19.44
C ASP A 58 17.55 32.34 -20.80
N VAL A 59 17.12 31.09 -20.93
CA VAL A 59 17.25 30.30 -22.15
C VAL A 59 15.88 29.89 -22.69
N PRO A 60 15.72 29.76 -24.03
CA PRO A 60 14.46 29.35 -24.61
C PRO A 60 14.12 27.91 -24.21
N MET A 61 13.01 27.75 -23.48
CA MET A 61 12.52 26.45 -23.02
C MET A 61 11.49 25.87 -23.99
N TYR A 62 11.48 24.53 -24.11
CA TYR A 62 10.56 23.81 -24.98
C TYR A 62 9.88 22.68 -24.22
N GLN A 63 8.55 22.59 -24.37
CA GLN A 63 7.73 21.54 -23.78
C GLN A 63 7.30 20.55 -24.85
N GLY A 64 7.46 19.25 -24.56
CA GLY A 64 7.02 18.17 -25.44
C GLY A 64 5.50 18.00 -25.39
N VAL A 65 4.84 18.06 -26.55
CA VAL A 65 3.41 17.79 -26.75
C VAL A 65 3.29 16.65 -27.76
N GLY A 66 3.35 15.40 -27.27
CA GLY A 66 3.35 14.21 -28.11
C GLY A 66 4.63 14.06 -28.93
N LYS A 67 4.53 14.20 -30.26
CA LYS A 67 5.68 14.12 -31.19
C LYS A 67 6.30 15.48 -31.53
N MET A 68 5.76 16.56 -30.98
CA MET A 68 6.19 17.93 -31.25
C MET A 68 6.73 18.60 -29.98
N PHE A 69 7.50 19.67 -30.15
CA PHE A 69 7.99 20.53 -29.08
C PHE A 69 7.54 21.96 -29.33
N ILE A 70 6.98 22.61 -28.33
CA ILE A 70 6.49 23.99 -28.40
C ILE A 70 7.31 24.83 -27.43
N ARG A 71 7.71 26.03 -27.87
CA ARG A 71 8.38 26.99 -26.99
C ARG A 71 7.40 27.45 -25.93
N GLU A 72 7.83 27.42 -24.67
CA GLU A 72 6.97 27.72 -23.53
C GLU A 72 7.75 28.53 -22.49
N ASP A 73 7.03 29.32 -21.70
CA ASP A 73 7.65 30.13 -20.67
C ASP A 73 8.16 29.27 -19.50
N LYS A 74 9.37 29.56 -19.04
CA LYS A 74 9.99 28.89 -17.89
C LYS A 74 9.09 28.88 -16.66
N SER A 75 8.38 29.98 -16.40
CA SER A 75 7.44 30.10 -15.27
C SER A 75 6.27 29.12 -15.39
N LYS A 76 5.73 28.93 -16.61
CA LYS A 76 4.63 28.01 -16.85
C LYS A 76 5.08 26.55 -16.73
N ILE A 77 6.23 26.19 -17.30
CA ILE A 77 6.84 24.87 -17.14
C ILE A 77 7.06 24.56 -15.65
N ARG A 78 7.61 25.51 -14.90
CA ARG A 78 7.81 25.38 -13.45
C ARG A 78 6.49 25.11 -12.72
N ALA A 79 5.47 25.93 -12.98
CA ALA A 79 4.16 25.80 -12.34
C ALA A 79 3.52 24.42 -12.62
N GLU A 80 3.68 23.89 -13.84
CA GLU A 80 3.21 22.55 -14.18
C GLU A 80 3.96 21.44 -13.43
N ILE A 81 5.29 21.54 -13.33
CA ILE A 81 6.10 20.57 -12.58
C ILE A 81 5.77 20.64 -11.08
N GLU A 82 5.59 21.84 -10.52
CA GLU A 82 5.20 22.04 -9.12
C GLU A 82 3.81 21.47 -8.84
N LYS A 83 2.85 21.66 -9.75
CA LYS A 83 1.52 21.04 -9.65
C LYS A 83 1.65 19.52 -9.65
N ARG A 84 2.40 18.95 -10.61
CA ARG A 84 2.65 17.51 -10.67
C ARG A 84 3.32 16.98 -9.41
N MET A 85 4.25 17.73 -8.83
CA MET A 85 4.90 17.36 -7.57
C MET A 85 3.89 17.33 -6.42
N LYS A 86 3.00 18.33 -6.31
CA LYS A 86 1.92 18.35 -5.31
C LYS A 86 1.00 17.15 -5.46
N ASP A 87 0.54 16.86 -6.67
CA ASP A 87 -0.34 15.72 -6.96
C ASP A 87 0.31 14.39 -6.52
N VAL A 88 1.60 14.20 -6.82
CA VAL A 88 2.37 13.01 -6.41
C VAL A 88 2.53 12.93 -4.89
N VAL A 89 2.75 14.07 -4.21
CA VAL A 89 2.85 14.11 -2.74
C VAL A 89 1.53 13.76 -2.08
N GLU A 90 0.41 14.26 -2.60
CA GLU A 90 -0.93 13.89 -2.14
C GLU A 90 -1.22 12.40 -2.37
N GLU A 91 -0.83 11.85 -3.51
CA GLU A 91 -0.94 10.42 -3.81
C GLU A 91 -0.12 9.57 -2.82
N ILE A 92 1.13 9.96 -2.52
CA ILE A 92 1.97 9.30 -1.51
C ILE A 92 1.27 9.32 -0.14
N ALA A 93 0.70 10.46 0.27
CA ALA A 93 -0.01 10.56 1.54
C ALA A 93 -1.24 9.65 1.60
N ASN A 94 -1.97 9.51 0.49
CA ASN A 94 -3.12 8.62 0.39
C ASN A 94 -2.70 7.14 0.40
N LEU A 95 -1.63 6.78 -0.32
CA LEU A 95 -1.08 5.43 -0.32
C LEU A 95 -0.53 5.04 1.05
N ALA A 96 0.10 5.97 1.79
CA ALA A 96 0.58 5.73 3.15
C ALA A 96 -0.57 5.42 4.13
N LYS A 97 -1.70 6.13 4.03
CA LYS A 97 -2.91 5.82 4.82
C LYS A 97 -3.42 4.42 4.49
N LYS A 98 -3.48 4.07 3.20
CA LYS A 98 -3.91 2.75 2.72
C LYS A 98 -2.96 1.64 3.18
N GLN A 99 -1.65 1.88 3.13
CA GLN A 99 -0.64 0.95 3.63
C GLN A 99 -0.87 0.66 5.12
N LYS A 100 -1.00 1.69 5.95
CA LYS A 100 -1.20 1.52 7.40
C LYS A 100 -2.48 0.75 7.72
N PHE A 101 -3.55 1.01 6.97
CA PHE A 101 -4.80 0.26 7.09
C PHE A 101 -4.61 -1.22 6.75
N LEU A 102 -3.95 -1.53 5.63
CA LEU A 102 -3.69 -2.91 5.20
C LEU A 102 -2.71 -3.64 6.13
N GLU A 103 -1.72 -2.95 6.69
CA GLU A 103 -0.81 -3.48 7.70
C GLU A 103 -1.55 -3.87 8.97
N LYS A 104 -2.46 -3.00 9.45
CA LYS A 104 -3.32 -3.33 10.58
C LYS A 104 -4.23 -4.51 10.27
N GLN A 105 -4.90 -4.50 9.11
CA GLN A 105 -5.79 -5.59 8.69
C GLN A 105 -5.08 -6.94 8.60
N ALA A 106 -3.86 -6.96 8.05
CA ALA A 106 -3.05 -8.17 7.98
C ALA A 106 -2.62 -8.64 9.38
N GLY A 107 -2.22 -7.73 10.26
CA GLY A 107 -1.86 -8.03 11.64
C GLY A 107 -3.03 -8.61 12.44
N ASP A 108 -4.21 -8.01 12.33
CA ASP A 108 -5.44 -8.46 12.99
C ASP A 108 -5.84 -9.86 12.49
N ALA A 109 -5.80 -10.10 11.17
CA ALA A 109 -6.09 -11.42 10.59
C ALA A 109 -5.10 -12.50 11.05
N GLN A 110 -3.81 -12.16 11.16
CA GLN A 110 -2.80 -13.07 11.70
C GLN A 110 -2.99 -13.34 13.21
N ALA A 111 -3.40 -12.33 13.99
CA ALA A 111 -3.70 -12.50 15.41
C ALA A 111 -4.90 -13.43 15.59
N HIS A 112 -5.99 -13.20 14.86
CA HIS A 112 -7.16 -14.08 14.86
C HIS A 112 -6.81 -15.53 14.53
N MET A 113 -5.93 -15.74 13.54
CA MET A 113 -5.46 -17.09 13.21
C MET A 113 -4.72 -17.73 14.39
N ARG A 114 -3.78 -17.02 15.03
CA ARG A 114 -3.04 -17.53 16.20
C ARG A 114 -3.95 -17.84 17.39
N ASP A 115 -4.93 -16.98 17.66
CA ASP A 115 -5.86 -17.17 18.77
C ASP A 115 -6.71 -18.43 18.59
N ILE A 116 -7.15 -18.71 17.36
CA ILE A 116 -7.88 -19.94 17.04
C ILE A 116 -7.00 -21.16 17.26
N PHE A 117 -5.75 -21.15 16.80
CA PHE A 117 -4.82 -22.27 17.01
C PHE A 117 -4.55 -22.53 18.51
N GLN A 118 -4.28 -21.49 19.29
CA GLN A 118 -4.07 -21.62 20.73
C GLN A 118 -5.32 -22.10 21.47
N GLY A 119 -6.51 -21.67 21.02
CA GLY A 119 -7.78 -22.14 21.56
C GLY A 119 -8.01 -23.64 21.31
N LEU A 120 -7.65 -24.12 20.11
CA LEU A 120 -7.73 -25.53 19.75
C LEU A 120 -6.78 -26.41 20.56
N GLU A 121 -5.52 -25.99 20.75
CA GLU A 121 -4.53 -26.72 21.55
C GLU A 121 -4.99 -26.88 23.01
N LYS A 122 -5.56 -25.82 23.60
CA LYS A 122 -6.11 -25.87 24.97
C LYS A 122 -7.30 -26.81 25.09
N GLN A 123 -8.18 -26.86 24.08
CA GLN A 123 -9.29 -27.81 24.05
C GLN A 123 -8.81 -29.26 23.98
N GLN A 124 -7.80 -29.57 23.16
CA GLN A 124 -7.26 -30.93 23.06
C GLN A 124 -6.59 -31.39 24.36
N GLN A 125 -5.88 -30.50 25.07
CA GLN A 125 -5.24 -30.83 26.35
C GLN A 125 -6.26 -31.12 27.46
N GLN A 126 -7.40 -30.43 27.49
CA GLN A 126 -8.46 -30.70 28.47
C GLN A 126 -9.18 -32.03 28.21
N VAL A 127 -9.31 -32.44 26.94
CA VAL A 127 -9.93 -33.71 26.56
C VAL A 127 -9.00 -34.90 26.82
N GLN A 128 -7.68 -34.72 26.80
CA GLN A 128 -6.71 -35.79 27.14
C GLN A 128 -6.43 -35.93 28.64
N ALA A 129 -6.71 -34.89 29.44
CA ALA A 129 -6.54 -34.91 30.89
C ALA A 129 -7.80 -35.35 31.66
N SER A 130 -8.89 -35.68 30.96
CA SER A 130 -10.16 -36.20 31.51
C SER A 130 -10.39 -37.64 31.05
#